data_AF-A0A0C3BJK3-F1
#
_entry.id   AF-A0A0C3BJK3-F1
#
_cell.length_a   1.000
_cell.length_b   1.000
_cell.length_c   1.000
_cell.angle_alpha   90.00
_cell.angle_beta   90.00
_cell.angle_gamma   90.00
#
_symmetry.space_group_name_H-M   'P 1'
#
loop_
_entity.id
_entity.type
_entity.pdbx_description
1 polymer ?
#
loop_
_entity_poly.entity_id
_entity_poly.type
_entity_poly.pdbx_seq_one_letter_code
_entity_poly.pdbx_strand_id
1 'polypeptide(L)'
;MTDLFLGFGFQTALLSFFFVWVFWTFLKLIVVKHPLDNIPGPPSPSFFTGNFGQMFNPQGWEFHRRLVDTFGGISKVQGLLGDKQLYVSDPKALDHIIVKDQHVYEEAS
;
A
#
# COMPACT_ATOMS: atom_id res chain seq x y z
N MET A 1 20.38 39.91 18.19
CA MET A 1 21.09 38.66 18.58
C MET A 1 20.09 37.62 19.09
N THR A 2 19.08 38.01 19.88
CA THR A 2 17.99 37.14 20.38
C THR A 2 17.08 36.56 19.30
N ASP A 3 16.80 37.31 18.22
CA ASP A 3 15.86 36.85 17.16
C ASP A 3 16.43 35.71 16.32
N LEU A 4 17.75 35.64 16.17
CA LEU A 4 18.45 34.56 15.45
C LEU A 4 18.36 33.23 16.21
N PHE A 5 18.51 33.28 17.54
CA PHE A 5 18.38 32.10 18.41
C PHE A 5 16.94 31.56 18.44
N LEU A 6 15.95 32.46 18.41
CA LEU A 6 14.54 32.10 18.42
C LEU A 6 14.12 31.43 17.09
N GLY A 7 14.63 31.92 15.95
CA GLY A 7 14.44 31.29 14.65
C GLY A 7 15.04 29.88 14.55
N PHE A 8 16.24 29.66 15.11
CA PHE A 8 16.88 28.34 15.13
C PHE A 8 16.12 27.33 16.01
N GLY A 9 15.63 27.78 17.18
CA GLY A 9 14.78 26.96 18.04
C GLY A 9 13.47 26.54 17.36
N PHE A 10 12.84 27.45 16.61
CA PHE A 10 11.64 27.13 15.86
C PHE A 10 11.89 26.13 14.71
N GLN A 11 12.96 26.33 13.93
CA GLN A 11 13.31 25.43 12.83
C GLN A 11 13.62 24.00 13.31
N THR A 12 14.36 23.87 14.41
CA THR A 12 14.67 22.56 14.99
C THR A 12 13.43 21.86 15.55
N ALA A 13 12.50 22.61 16.16
CA ALA A 13 11.22 22.06 16.62
C ALA A 13 10.36 21.52 15.47
N LEU A 14 10.27 22.26 14.35
CA LEU A 14 9.53 21.80 13.17
C LEU A 14 10.11 20.52 12.57
N LEU A 15 11.45 20.44 12.43
CA LEU A 15 12.11 19.23 11.95
C LEU A 15 11.86 18.04 12.88
N SER A 16 12.00 18.23 14.19
CA SER A 16 11.75 17.18 15.18
C SER A 16 10.31 16.67 15.10
N PHE A 17 9.32 17.57 15.02
CA PHE A 17 7.92 17.20 14.88
C PHE A 17 7.67 16.40 13.59
N PHE A 18 8.24 16.84 12.46
CA PHE A 18 8.16 16.13 11.19
C PHE A 18 8.75 14.72 11.29
N PHE A 19 9.94 14.56 11.88
CA PHE A 19 10.56 13.24 12.07
C PHE A 19 9.72 12.32 12.95
N VAL A 20 9.17 12.83 14.06
CA VAL A 20 8.29 12.04 14.94
C VAL A 20 7.02 11.62 14.20
N TRP A 21 6.40 12.53 13.44
CA TRP A 21 5.21 12.24 12.66
C TRP A 21 5.46 11.20 11.57
N VAL A 22 6.54 11.34 10.81
CA VAL A 22 6.95 10.37 9.78
C VAL A 22 7.24 9.02 10.42
N PHE A 23 8.05 9.00 11.48
CA PHE A 23 8.41 7.76 12.19
C PHE A 23 7.18 7.04 12.75
N TRP A 24 6.26 7.77 13.38
CA TRP A 24 5.01 7.21 13.89
C TRP A 24 4.12 6.66 12.78
N THR A 25 4.07 7.34 11.63
CA THR A 25 3.33 6.87 10.45
C THR A 25 3.93 5.57 9.92
N PHE A 26 5.26 5.50 9.77
CA PHE A 26 5.95 4.27 9.35
C PHE A 26 5.75 3.12 10.35
N LEU A 27 5.82 3.40 11.65
CA LEU A 27 5.55 2.39 12.68
C LEU A 27 4.12 1.86 12.59
N LYS A 28 3.13 2.74 12.42
CA LYS A 28 1.73 2.33 12.23
C LYS A 28 1.56 1.42 11.02
N LEU A 29 2.19 1.76 9.89
CA LEU A 29 2.13 0.95 8.68
C LEU A 29 2.70 -0.46 8.87
N ILE A 30 3.73 -0.62 9.71
CA ILE A 30 4.37 -1.91 9.96
C ILE A 30 3.65 -2.73 11.05
N VAL A 31 3.21 -2.07 12.12
CA VAL A 31 2.70 -2.75 13.33
C VAL A 31 1.20 -3.04 13.26
N VAL A 32 0.42 -2.18 12.59
CA VAL A 32 -1.03 -2.35 12.53
C VAL A 32 -1.37 -3.51 11.59
N LYS A 33 -2.13 -4.49 12.12
CA LYS A 33 -2.66 -5.59 11.32
C LYS A 33 -3.57 -5.03 10.22
N HIS A 34 -3.29 -5.41 8.99
CA HIS A 34 -4.10 -5.03 7.85
C HIS A 34 -5.18 -6.08 7.60
N PRO A 35 -6.40 -5.70 7.18
CA PRO A 35 -7.47 -6.66 6.86
C PRO A 35 -7.04 -7.72 5.83
N LEU A 36 -6.14 -7.36 4.91
CA LEU A 36 -5.63 -8.27 3.89
C LEU A 36 -4.52 -9.21 4.40
N ASP A 37 -4.06 -9.12 5.64
CA ASP A 37 -2.95 -9.95 6.14
C ASP A 37 -3.28 -11.45 6.16
N ASN A 38 -4.57 -11.80 6.21
CA ASN A 38 -5.06 -13.17 6.13
C ASN A 38 -5.16 -13.72 4.70
N ILE A 39 -4.96 -12.86 3.69
CA ILE A 39 -5.07 -13.24 2.27
C ILE A 39 -3.67 -13.65 1.77
N PRO A 40 -3.54 -14.83 1.13
CA PRO A 40 -2.27 -15.27 0.57
C PRO A 40 -1.85 -14.37 -0.60
N GLY A 41 -0.55 -14.30 -0.86
CA GLY A 41 0.00 -13.44 -1.90
C GLY A 41 1.48 -13.71 -2.15
N PRO A 42 2.03 -13.18 -3.26
CA PRO A 42 3.44 -13.29 -3.57
C PRO A 42 4.30 -12.64 -2.47
N PRO A 43 5.53 -13.12 -2.26
CA PRO A 43 6.47 -12.40 -1.42
C PRO A 43 6.77 -11.03 -2.04
N SER A 44 6.95 -10.02 -1.19
CA SER A 44 7.36 -8.70 -1.60
C SER A 44 8.88 -8.63 -1.81
N PRO A 45 9.39 -8.26 -3.01
CA PRO A 45 10.82 -8.08 -3.27
C PRO A 45 11.47 -6.99 -2.41
N SER A 46 10.73 -5.94 -2.04
CA SER A 46 11.25 -4.86 -1.19
C SER A 46 10.12 -4.16 -0.45
N PHE A 47 10.43 -3.56 0.71
CA PHE A 47 9.46 -2.79 1.48
C PHE A 47 8.99 -1.51 0.75
N PHE A 48 9.90 -0.84 0.04
CA PHE A 48 9.62 0.43 -0.62
C PHE A 48 8.85 0.28 -1.93
N THR A 49 9.20 -0.72 -2.74
CA THR A 49 8.59 -0.91 -4.06
C THR A 49 7.50 -1.98 -4.09
N GLY A 50 7.45 -2.86 -3.09
CA GLY A 50 6.52 -3.97 -3.12
C GLY A 50 6.69 -4.84 -4.37
N ASN A 51 5.56 -5.34 -4.88
CA ASN A 51 5.41 -6.01 -6.17
C ASN A 51 5.15 -5.03 -7.34
N PHE A 52 5.25 -3.71 -7.13
CA PHE A 52 4.91 -2.70 -8.15
C PHE A 52 5.62 -2.94 -9.48
N GLY A 53 6.94 -3.18 -9.45
CA GLY A 53 7.72 -3.45 -10.66
C GLY A 53 7.31 -4.73 -11.39
N GLN A 54 6.74 -5.72 -10.70
CA GLN A 54 6.24 -6.96 -11.31
C GLN A 54 4.84 -6.76 -11.91
N MET A 55 3.99 -6.01 -11.21
CA MET A 55 2.61 -5.68 -11.63
C MET A 55 2.57 -4.80 -12.87
N PHE A 56 3.46 -3.82 -12.97
CA PHE A 56 3.48 -2.83 -14.06
C PHE A 56 4.58 -3.08 -15.09
N ASN A 57 5.16 -4.28 -15.11
CA ASN A 57 6.11 -4.67 -16.14
C ASN A 57 5.40 -4.77 -17.50
N PRO A 58 5.91 -4.16 -18.58
CA PRO A 58 5.36 -4.34 -19.94
C PRO A 58 5.26 -5.82 -20.38
N GLN A 59 6.11 -6.68 -19.82
CA GLN A 59 6.12 -8.13 -20.02
C GLN A 59 5.65 -8.88 -18.75
N GLY A 60 4.80 -8.25 -17.93
CA GLY A 60 4.35 -8.77 -16.62
C GLY A 60 3.30 -9.88 -16.66
N TRP A 61 2.89 -10.35 -17.83
CA TRP A 61 1.81 -11.34 -17.96
C TRP A 61 2.11 -12.65 -17.21
N GLU A 62 3.37 -13.09 -17.20
CA GLU A 62 3.77 -14.28 -16.43
C GLU A 62 3.55 -14.10 -14.93
N PHE A 63 3.77 -12.88 -14.41
CA PHE A 63 3.52 -12.59 -13.01
C PHE A 63 2.02 -12.70 -12.69
N HIS A 64 1.16 -12.06 -13.47
CA HIS A 64 -0.29 -12.15 -13.31
C HIS A 64 -0.79 -13.59 -13.42
N ARG A 65 -0.32 -14.35 -14.42
CA ARG A 65 -0.68 -15.77 -14.56
C ARG A 65 -0.26 -16.56 -13.32
N ARG A 66 0.97 -16.36 -12.81
CA ARG A 66 1.44 -17.03 -11.60
C ARG A 66 0.57 -16.69 -10.39
N LEU A 67 0.09 -15.45 -10.25
CA LEU A 67 -0.80 -15.09 -9.16
C LEU A 67 -2.08 -15.93 -9.18
N VAL A 68 -2.70 -16.05 -10.36
CA VAL A 68 -3.92 -16.83 -10.53
C VAL A 68 -3.66 -18.33 -10.32
N ASP A 69 -2.59 -18.86 -10.90
CA ASP A 69 -2.26 -20.28 -10.81
C ASP A 69 -1.90 -20.71 -9.38
N THR A 70 -1.28 -19.82 -8.59
CA THR A 70 -0.77 -20.14 -7.24
C THR A 70 -1.78 -19.82 -6.14
N PHE A 71 -2.49 -18.70 -6.26
CA PHE A 71 -3.35 -18.16 -5.20
C PHE A 71 -4.84 -18.16 -5.57
N GLY A 72 -5.18 -18.49 -6.82
CA GLY A 72 -6.56 -18.52 -7.30
C GLY A 72 -7.09 -17.14 -7.69
N GLY A 73 -8.40 -16.95 -7.54
CA GLY A 73 -9.10 -15.74 -8.00
C GLY A 73 -8.86 -14.47 -7.18
N ILE A 74 -8.19 -14.57 -6.03
CA ILE A 74 -7.96 -13.47 -5.09
C ILE A 74 -6.58 -13.63 -4.45
N SER A 75 -5.76 -12.58 -4.49
CA SER A 75 -4.48 -12.54 -3.77
C SER A 75 -4.14 -11.15 -3.26
N LYS A 76 -3.38 -11.07 -2.17
CA LYS A 76 -2.81 -9.79 -1.70
C LYS A 76 -1.54 -9.50 -2.46
N VAL A 77 -1.38 -8.28 -2.97
CA VAL A 77 -0.11 -7.79 -3.53
C VAL A 77 0.39 -6.58 -2.73
N GLN A 78 1.72 -6.42 -2.65
CA GLN A 78 2.34 -5.30 -1.96
C GLN A 78 2.53 -4.13 -2.94
N GLY A 79 1.97 -2.97 -2.60
CA GLY A 79 2.16 -1.71 -3.33
C GLY A 79 3.41 -0.96 -2.86
N LEU A 80 3.51 0.32 -3.26
CA LEU A 80 4.60 1.20 -2.84
C LEU A 80 4.49 1.53 -1.35
N LEU A 81 5.62 1.74 -0.69
CA LEU A 81 5.71 2.20 0.71
C LEU A 81 4.91 1.34 1.71
N GLY A 82 4.91 0.01 1.51
CA GLY A 82 4.22 -0.92 2.40
C GLY A 82 2.71 -1.04 2.18
N ASP A 83 2.17 -0.37 1.16
CA ASP A 83 0.77 -0.49 0.78
C ASP A 83 0.38 -1.96 0.50
N LYS A 84 -0.88 -2.31 0.80
CA LYS A 84 -1.41 -3.66 0.69
C LYS A 84 -2.66 -3.59 -0.18
N GLN A 85 -2.58 -4.14 -1.38
CA GLN A 85 -3.65 -4.10 -2.36
C GLN A 85 -4.22 -5.50 -2.60
N LEU A 86 -5.49 -5.55 -3.02
CA LEU A 86 -6.17 -6.79 -3.38
C LEU A 86 -6.14 -6.96 -4.90
N TYR A 87 -5.54 -8.05 -5.37
CA TYR A 87 -5.61 -8.49 -6.75
C TYR A 87 -6.78 -9.45 -6.92
N VAL A 88 -7.76 -9.08 -7.75
CA VAL A 88 -8.99 -9.85 -7.98
C VAL A 88 -9.07 -10.24 -9.45
N SER A 89 -9.16 -11.54 -9.72
CA SER A 89 -9.39 -12.13 -11.05
C SER A 89 -10.64 -13.02 -11.10
N ASP A 90 -11.29 -13.27 -9.97
CA ASP A 90 -12.56 -14.00 -9.89
C ASP A 90 -13.70 -13.21 -10.57
N PRO A 91 -14.32 -13.73 -11.66
CA PRO A 91 -15.40 -13.04 -12.36
C PRO A 91 -16.62 -12.74 -11.48
N LYS A 92 -16.93 -13.60 -10.50
CA LYS A 92 -18.05 -13.39 -9.58
C LYS A 92 -17.74 -12.25 -8.61
N ALA A 93 -16.51 -12.18 -8.10
CA ALA A 93 -16.10 -11.06 -7.24
C ALA A 93 -16.10 -9.75 -8.02
N LEU A 94 -15.58 -9.75 -9.26
CA LEU A 94 -15.57 -8.57 -10.13
C LEU A 94 -16.98 -8.11 -10.51
N ASP A 95 -17.92 -9.02 -10.78
CA ASP A 95 -19.33 -8.69 -11.03
C ASP A 95 -19.96 -7.97 -9.84
N HIS A 96 -19.65 -8.41 -8.61
CA HIS A 96 -20.09 -7.70 -7.42
C HIS A 96 -19.46 -6.31 -7.29
N ILE A 97 -18.13 -6.21 -7.43
CA ILE A 97 -17.39 -4.96 -7.24
C ILE A 97 -17.75 -3.91 -8.31
N ILE A 98 -17.81 -4.32 -9.58
CA ILE A 98 -17.90 -3.41 -10.72
C ILE A 98 -19.36 -3.18 -11.14
N VAL A 99 -20.25 -4.15 -10.97
CA VAL A 99 -21.62 -4.07 -11.53
C VAL A 99 -22.67 -3.87 -10.43
N LYS A 100 -22.70 -4.74 -9.42
CA LYS A 100 -23.81 -4.78 -8.45
C LYS A 100 -23.67 -3.74 -7.34
N ASP A 101 -22.48 -3.66 -6.76
CA ASP A 101 -22.22 -2.95 -5.51
C ASP A 101 -21.28 -1.75 -5.75
N GLN A 102 -21.21 -1.24 -6.99
CA GLN A 102 -20.30 -0.17 -7.41
C GLN A 102 -20.32 1.05 -6.47
N HIS A 103 -21.51 1.50 -6.07
CA HIS A 103 -21.72 2.63 -5.16
C HIS A 103 -21.12 2.45 -3.74
N VAL A 104 -20.77 1.23 -3.36
CA VAL A 104 -20.11 0.92 -2.07
C VAL A 104 -18.58 1.07 -2.18
N TYR A 105 -18.03 0.83 -3.37
CA TYR A 105 -16.58 0.77 -3.59
C TYR A 105 -16.00 2.04 -4.21
N GLU A 106 -16.84 2.91 -4.78
CA GLU A 106 -16.40 4.22 -5.26
C GLU A 106 -16.13 5.17 -4.08
N GLU A 107 -15.07 5.98 -4.20
CA GLU A 107 -14.87 7.08 -3.27
C GLU A 107 -16.03 8.07 -3.39
N ALA A 108 -16.63 8.43 -2.27
CA ALA A 108 -17.64 9.49 -2.25
C ALA A 108 -16.98 10.82 -2.65
N SER A 109 -17.32 11.32 -3.84
CA SER A 109 -16.87 12.62 -4.35
C SER A 109 -17.55 13.79 -3.65
#